data_AF-A0A7C5Q3X5-F1
#
_entry.id   AF-A0A7C5Q3X5-F1
#
_cell.length_a   1.000
_cell.length_b   1.000
_cell.length_c   1.000
_cell.angle_alpha   90.00
_cell.angle_beta   90.00
_cell.angle_gamma   90.00
#
_symmetry.space_group_name_H-M   'P 1'
#
loop_
_entity.id
_entity.type
_entity.pdbx_description
1 polymer ?
#
loop_
_entity_poly.entity_id
_entity_poly.type
_entity_poly.pdbx_seq_one_letter_code
_entity_poly.pdbx_strand_id
1 'polypeptide(L)' 'DMETFEQLKEELKKRASEGELFFRMDVKPQFEDTPQDWEDKLEAAFTSRL' A
#
# COMPACT_ATOMS: atom_id res chain seq x y z
N ASP A 1 10.60 1.02 11.41
CA ASP A 1 10.88 1.42 10.03
C ASP A 1 10.12 0.55 9.07
N MET A 2 9.75 1.11 7.92
CA MET A 2 9.10 0.37 6.85
C MET A 2 10.17 0.06 5.82
N GLU A 3 10.55 -1.22 5.72
CA GLU A 3 11.73 -1.64 4.94
C GLU A 3 11.36 -2.38 3.65
N THR A 4 10.09 -2.75 3.50
CA THR A 4 9.60 -3.55 2.37
C THR A 4 8.27 -3.03 1.85
N PHE A 5 8.00 -3.27 0.57
CA PHE A 5 6.72 -3.00 -0.06
C PHE A 5 5.60 -3.85 0.56
N GLU A 6 5.92 -5.05 1.05
CA GLU A 6 4.97 -5.87 1.81
C GLU A 6 4.44 -5.17 3.07
N GLN A 7 5.33 -4.59 3.88
CA GLN A 7 4.95 -3.84 5.07
C GLN A 7 4.10 -2.60 4.73
N LEU A 8 4.41 -1.92 3.62
CA LEU A 8 3.58 -0.81 3.13
C LEU A 8 2.14 -1.26 2.86
N LYS A 9 1.95 -2.40 2.18
CA LYS A 9 0.61 -2.94 1.94
C LYS A 9 -0.14 -3.28 3.23
N GLU A 10 0.55 -3.84 4.22
CA GLU A 10 -0.07 -4.19 5.51
C GLU A 10 -0.55 -2.95 6.26
N GLU A 11 0.27 -1.90 6.30
CA GLU A 11 -0.12 -0.62 6.90
C GLU A 11 -1.29 0.02 6.14
N LEU A 12 -1.29 -0.11 4.80
CA LEU A 12 -2.37 0.38 3.95
C LEU A 12 -3.72 -0.28 4.26
N LYS A 13 -3.71 -1.61 4.41
CA LYS A 13 -4.89 -2.39 4.79
C LYS A 13 -5.40 -1.96 6.16
N LYS A 14 -4.47 -1.78 7.11
CA LYS A 14 -4.82 -1.36 8.47
C LYS A 14 -5.50 0.00 8.47
N ARG A 15 -4.94 0.99 7.75
CA ARG A 15 -5.56 2.32 7.59
C ARG A 15 -6.93 2.25 6.92
N ALA A 16 -7.07 1.45 5.87
CA ALA A 16 -8.35 1.23 5.21
C ALA A 16 -9.40 0.63 6.19
N SER A 17 -8.99 -0.34 7.03
CA SER A 17 -9.83 -0.91 8.09
C SER A 17 -10.15 0.07 9.21
N GLU A 18 -9.24 1.02 9.51
CA GLU A 18 -9.46 2.09 10.51
C GLU A 18 -10.40 3.21 10.00
N GLY A 19 -10.82 3.15 8.74
CA GLY A 19 -11.81 4.06 8.15
C GLY A 19 -11.22 5.12 7.22
N GLU A 20 -9.95 5.00 6.84
CA GLU A 20 -9.32 5.86 5.84
C GLU A 20 -9.96 5.58 4.46
N LEU A 21 -10.60 6.59 3.87
CA LEU A 21 -11.37 6.45 2.62
C LEU A 21 -10.58 6.78 1.35
N PHE A 22 -9.45 7.50 1.50
CA PHE A 22 -8.65 7.96 0.38
C PHE A 22 -7.18 7.67 0.62
N PHE A 23 -6.54 7.05 -0.36
CA PHE A 23 -5.10 6.87 -0.44
C PHE A 23 -4.63 7.25 -1.85
N ARG A 24 -3.56 8.03 -1.93
CA ARG A 24 -2.89 8.40 -3.18
C ARG A 24 -1.40 8.48 -2.93
N MET A 25 -0.60 8.01 -3.87
CA MET A 25 0.85 8.11 -3.82
C MET A 25 1.38 8.51 -5.20
N ASP A 26 2.04 9.67 -5.28
CA ASP A 26 2.53 10.23 -6.54
C ASP A 26 3.96 9.75 -6.90
N VAL A 27 4.60 8.97 -6.02
CA VAL A 27 5.98 8.52 -6.18
C VAL A 27 6.10 7.02 -5.93
N LYS A 28 6.91 6.36 -6.77
CA LYS A 28 7.24 4.96 -6.57
C LYS A 28 7.98 4.78 -5.24
N PRO A 29 7.53 3.85 -4.37
CA PRO A 29 8.22 3.57 -3.14
C PRO A 29 9.61 2.98 -3.43
N GLN A 30 10.61 3.36 -2.64
CA GLN A 30 12.01 2.97 -2.86
C GLN A 30 12.38 1.72 -2.06
N PHE A 31 11.49 0.72 -2.02
CA PHE A 31 11.79 -0.57 -1.40
C PHE A 31 12.40 -1.52 -2.43
N GLU A 32 13.29 -2.40 -1.97
CA GLU A 32 14.00 -3.37 -2.82
C GLU A 32 13.03 -4.36 -3.49
N ASP A 33 11.92 -4.70 -2.81
CA ASP A 33 10.86 -5.59 -3.29
C ASP A 33 9.72 -4.86 -4.02
N THR A 34 9.87 -3.55 -4.34
CA THR A 34 8.81 -2.78 -4.99
C THR A 34 8.61 -3.26 -6.45
N PRO A 35 7.44 -3.83 -6.78
CA PRO A 35 7.17 -4.32 -8.13
C PRO A 35 6.95 -3.18 -9.13
N GLN A 36 6.85 -3.52 -10.42
CA GLN A 36 6.52 -2.55 -11.46
C GLN A 36 5.06 -2.07 -11.32
N ASP A 37 4.13 -3.00 -11.07
CA ASP A 37 2.70 -2.73 -10.84
C ASP A 37 2.41 -2.39 -9.36
N TRP A 38 3.28 -1.60 -8.73
CA TRP A 38 3.15 -1.26 -7.32
C TRP A 38 1.88 -0.44 -7.02
N GLU A 39 1.45 0.43 -7.95
CA GLU A 39 0.22 1.23 -7.84
C GLU A 39 -1.01 0.33 -7.72
N ASP A 40 -1.21 -0.57 -8.68
CA ASP A 40 -2.28 -1.58 -8.66
C ASP A 40 -2.28 -2.41 -7.38
N LYS A 41 -1.10 -2.83 -6.90
CA LYS A 41 -1.02 -3.63 -5.67
C LYS A 41 -1.38 -2.85 -4.41
N LEU A 42 -1.03 -1.57 -4.34
CA LEU A 42 -1.44 -0.72 -3.23
C LEU A 42 -2.94 -0.40 -3.32
N GLU A 43 -3.44 -0.09 -4.51
CA GLU A 43 -4.87 0.12 -4.73
C GLU A 43 -5.68 -1.12 -4.36
N ALA A 44 -5.24 -2.31 -4.78
CA ALA A 44 -5.86 -3.58 -4.39
C ALA A 44 -5.79 -3.81 -2.88
N ALA A 45 -4.65 -3.52 -2.24
CA ALA A 45 -4.51 -3.66 -0.78
C ALA A 45 -5.43 -2.70 -0.02
N PHE A 46 -5.62 -1.48 -0.52
CA PHE A 46 -6.50 -0.46 0.07
C PHE A 46 -7.99 -0.76 -0.14
N THR A 47 -8.36 -1.19 -1.35
CA THR A 47 -9.76 -1.42 -1.74
C THR A 47 -10.28 -2.80 -1.34
N SER A 48 -9.39 -3.77 -1.11
CA SER A 48 -9.72 -5.08 -0.55
C SER A 48 -10.18 -4.94 0.89
N ARG A 49 -11.45 -4.56 1.09
CA ARG A 49 -12.18 -4.68 2.36
C ARG A 49 -12.33 -6.16 2.71
N LEU A 50 -11.32 -6.73 3.36
CA LEU A 50 -11.43 -8.02 4.07
C LEU A 50 -12.08 -7.79 5.44
#